data_AF-A0A7C1ZTE4-F1
#
_entry.id   AF-A0A7C1ZTE4-F1
#
_cell.length_a   1.000
_cell.length_b   1.000
_cell.length_c   1.000
_cell.angle_alpha   90.00
_cell.angle_beta   90.00
_cell.angle_gamma   90.00
#
_symmetry.space_group_name_H-M   'P 1'
#
loop_
_entity.id
_entity.type
_entity.pdbx_description
1 polymer ?
#
loop_
_entity_poly.entity_id
_entity_poly.type
_entity_poly.pdbx_seq_one_letter_code
_entity_poly.pdbx_strand_id
1 'polypeptide(L)'
;AKKLKNFGAKAILVKGGELKTATDVLFDGSDFYIWEVTKRQLKPVHGTGCVLSSAIATFLAKGLSLPDAVGKAKKFITLAIEGALSVGKGNLLSHPYAWVEQEIAKYEVISALKRALNHLQEAPYVSPFVPEVRSNLVYALPYAKTYDQVAGFSGRLSVVKEKIVTCGPPEFGVSQHMASVVLKAMEFDREYRSAMNIKYRDDFIKKAEKLGYKIQEIVRKDEPSEIKSVEGLSLPWITERAIRQFGSLPDLVYDKGDIGKEAIIRVLGKHPEEVAQKVIKLAMEVFKYA
;
A
#
# COMPACT_ATOMS: atom_id res chain seq x y z
N ALA A 1 -16.88 27.97 14.42
CA ALA A 1 -17.12 27.33 15.72
C ALA A 1 -17.67 28.30 16.77
N LYS A 2 -16.90 29.25 17.33
CA LYS A 2 -17.38 30.14 18.41
C LYS A 2 -18.74 30.83 18.13
N LYS A 3 -18.93 31.39 16.93
CA LYS A 3 -20.22 31.99 16.53
C LYS A 3 -21.39 30.99 16.50
N LEU A 4 -21.14 29.73 16.12
CA LEU A 4 -22.17 28.68 16.08
C LEU A 4 -22.60 28.23 17.49
N LYS A 5 -21.74 28.40 18.51
CA LYS A 5 -22.07 28.06 19.92
C LYS A 5 -23.21 28.93 20.45
N ASN A 6 -23.32 30.16 19.95
CA ASN A 6 -24.39 31.09 20.33
C ASN A 6 -25.80 30.58 19.95
N PHE A 7 -25.90 29.53 19.12
CA PHE A 7 -27.17 28.89 18.78
C PHE A 7 -27.52 27.70 19.70
N GLY A 8 -26.80 27.49 20.80
CA GLY A 8 -27.14 26.51 21.85
C GLY A 8 -26.44 25.15 21.75
N ALA A 9 -25.64 24.91 20.71
CA ALA A 9 -24.85 23.68 20.62
C ALA A 9 -23.73 23.65 21.69
N LYS A 10 -23.67 22.56 22.47
CA LYS A 10 -22.63 22.38 23.50
C LYS A 10 -21.24 22.19 22.90
N ALA A 11 -21.16 21.48 21.78
CA ALA A 11 -19.94 21.26 21.02
C ALA A 11 -20.21 21.32 19.51
N ILE A 12 -19.19 21.70 18.72
CA ILE A 12 -19.30 21.99 17.29
C ILE A 12 -18.10 21.40 16.54
N LEU A 13 -18.36 20.49 15.61
CA LEU A 13 -17.38 20.01 14.65
C LEU A 13 -17.58 20.70 13.29
N VAL A 14 -16.58 21.45 12.84
CA VAL A 14 -16.54 22.05 11.51
C VAL A 14 -15.60 21.23 10.64
N LYS A 15 -16.10 20.71 9.52
CA LYS A 15 -15.28 19.94 8.57
C LYS A 15 -14.62 20.90 7.57
N GLY A 16 -13.33 20.69 7.29
CA GLY A 16 -12.56 21.47 6.32
C GLY A 16 -12.99 21.26 4.87
N GLY A 17 -13.76 20.19 4.59
CA GLY A 17 -14.35 19.94 3.27
C GLY A 17 -13.29 19.70 2.18
N GLU A 18 -13.47 20.32 1.01
CA GLU A 18 -12.63 20.13 -0.20
C GLU A 18 -11.48 21.14 -0.34
N LEU A 19 -11.21 21.95 0.69
CA LEU A 19 -10.16 22.98 0.68
C LEU A 19 -8.76 22.35 0.53
N LYS A 20 -7.80 23.11 -0.03
CA LYS A 20 -6.42 22.65 -0.34
C LYS A 20 -5.69 22.06 0.90
N THR A 21 -5.97 22.61 2.07
CA THR A 21 -5.64 22.06 3.40
C THR A 21 -6.95 21.90 4.15
N ALA A 22 -7.55 20.72 4.07
CA ALA A 22 -8.81 20.45 4.74
C ALA A 22 -8.54 20.12 6.21
N THR A 23 -8.76 21.12 7.06
CA THR A 23 -8.61 20.98 8.50
C THR A 23 -9.99 20.82 9.14
N ASP A 24 -10.21 19.71 9.84
CA ASP A 24 -11.40 19.53 10.66
C ASP A 24 -11.13 20.09 12.05
N VAL A 25 -12.07 20.89 12.56
CA VAL A 25 -11.95 21.61 13.84
C VAL A 25 -13.13 21.27 14.73
N LEU A 26 -12.87 20.59 15.85
CA LEU A 26 -13.82 20.45 16.94
C LEU A 26 -13.59 21.56 17.96
N PHE A 27 -14.69 22.17 18.39
CA PHE A 27 -14.76 23.01 19.58
C PHE A 27 -15.71 22.35 20.57
N ASP A 28 -15.20 21.88 21.70
CA ASP A 28 -15.99 21.12 22.69
C ASP A 28 -16.75 22.01 23.68
N GLY A 29 -16.47 23.32 23.65
CA GLY A 29 -17.02 24.30 24.57
C GLY A 29 -15.94 25.13 25.27
N SER A 30 -14.75 24.57 25.45
CA SER A 30 -13.55 25.22 26.02
C SER A 30 -12.39 25.21 25.02
N ASP A 31 -12.07 24.05 24.48
CA ASP A 31 -10.84 23.76 23.77
C ASP A 31 -11.07 23.46 22.29
N PHE A 32 -10.01 23.65 21.51
CA PHE A 32 -9.99 23.35 20.08
C PHE A 32 -9.16 22.11 19.80
N TYR A 33 -9.73 21.20 19.03
CA TYR A 33 -9.07 19.99 18.55
C TYR A 33 -9.05 20.02 17.03
N ILE A 34 -7.87 19.74 16.48
CA ILE A 34 -7.59 19.92 15.07
C ILE A 34 -7.11 18.60 14.48
N TRP A 35 -7.72 18.21 13.35
CA TRP A 35 -7.25 17.10 12.53
C TRP A 35 -6.94 17.59 11.13
N GLU A 36 -5.67 17.45 10.74
CA GLU A 36 -5.25 17.67 9.36
C GLU A 36 -5.67 16.49 8.49
N VAL A 37 -6.18 16.80 7.30
CA VAL A 37 -6.54 15.80 6.31
C VAL A 37 -5.78 16.10 5.03
N THR A 38 -4.93 15.18 4.61
CA THR A 38 -4.33 15.23 3.28
C THR A 38 -5.44 15.08 2.23
N LYS A 39 -5.54 16.05 1.31
CA LYS A 39 -6.55 16.03 0.25
C LYS A 39 -6.36 14.78 -0.61
N ARG A 40 -7.44 14.04 -0.83
CA ARG A 40 -7.48 12.87 -1.71
C ARG A 40 -7.96 13.31 -3.08
N GLN A 41 -7.31 12.85 -4.15
CA GLN A 41 -7.77 13.04 -5.52
C GLN A 41 -8.89 12.03 -5.86
N LEU A 42 -10.01 12.09 -5.12
CA LEU A 42 -11.16 11.22 -5.36
C LEU A 42 -12.33 12.03 -5.91
N LYS A 43 -13.14 11.38 -6.74
CA LYS A 43 -14.48 11.88 -7.09
C LYS A 43 -15.27 12.18 -5.79
N PRO A 44 -16.19 13.15 -5.79
CA PRO A 44 -17.02 13.42 -4.63
C PRO A 44 -17.70 12.15 -4.10
N VAL A 45 -17.60 11.93 -2.78
CA VAL A 45 -18.15 10.74 -2.11
C VAL A 45 -19.38 11.14 -1.30
N HIS A 46 -20.51 10.50 -1.59
CA HIS A 46 -21.77 10.67 -0.86
C HIS A 46 -21.79 9.86 0.44
N GLY A 47 -22.61 10.32 1.39
CA GLY A 47 -22.82 9.64 2.68
C GLY A 47 -21.78 9.96 3.75
N THR A 48 -20.74 10.73 3.44
CA THR A 48 -19.62 10.98 4.37
C THR A 48 -20.03 11.73 5.64
N GLY A 49 -21.00 12.64 5.54
CA GLY A 49 -21.56 13.36 6.68
C GLY A 49 -22.33 12.45 7.63
N CYS A 50 -23.31 11.71 7.11
CA CYS A 50 -24.15 10.81 7.89
C CYS A 50 -23.32 9.72 8.58
N VAL A 51 -22.40 9.10 7.84
CA VAL A 51 -21.51 8.06 8.40
C VAL A 51 -20.62 8.63 9.50
N LEU A 52 -20.05 9.83 9.32
CA LEU A 52 -19.25 10.48 10.36
C LEU A 52 -20.10 10.78 11.62
N SER A 53 -21.29 11.39 11.47
CA SER A 53 -22.15 11.70 12.62
C SER A 53 -22.62 10.47 13.36
N SER A 54 -22.99 9.41 12.62
CA SER A 54 -23.38 8.12 13.22
C SER A 54 -22.21 7.50 13.97
N ALA A 55 -21.00 7.50 13.40
CA ALA A 55 -19.81 6.98 14.08
C ALA A 55 -19.46 7.76 15.36
N ILE A 56 -19.57 9.09 15.35
CA ILE A 56 -19.37 9.92 16.55
C ILE A 56 -20.38 9.52 17.63
N ALA A 57 -21.67 9.44 17.29
CA ALA A 57 -22.71 9.07 18.24
C ALA A 57 -22.46 7.67 18.83
N THR A 58 -22.06 6.69 18.01
CA THR A 58 -21.70 5.34 18.47
C THR A 58 -20.49 5.35 19.42
N PHE A 59 -19.42 6.08 19.10
CA PHE A 59 -18.24 6.13 19.98
C PHE A 59 -18.52 6.84 21.31
N LEU A 60 -19.34 7.90 21.30
CA LEU A 60 -19.82 8.54 22.54
C LEU A 60 -20.65 7.56 23.38
N ALA A 61 -21.56 6.80 22.76
CA ALA A 61 -22.35 5.78 23.45
C ALA A 61 -21.48 4.65 24.05
N LYS A 62 -20.29 4.41 23.49
CA LYS A 62 -19.27 3.50 24.04
C LYS A 62 -18.44 4.11 25.18
N GLY A 63 -18.76 5.32 25.63
CA GLY A 63 -18.12 5.98 26.77
C GLY A 63 -16.83 6.72 26.45
N LEU A 64 -16.54 6.99 25.17
CA LEU A 64 -15.35 7.77 24.81
C LEU A 64 -15.56 9.26 25.09
N SER A 65 -14.47 9.97 25.38
CA SER A 65 -14.46 11.44 25.39
C SER A 65 -14.86 11.98 24.02
N LEU A 66 -15.41 13.20 23.97
CA LEU A 66 -15.82 13.80 22.70
C LEU A 66 -14.64 13.93 21.68
N PRO A 67 -13.44 14.40 22.07
CA PRO A 67 -12.30 14.42 21.17
C PRO A 67 -11.90 13.03 20.67
N ASP A 68 -11.91 12.00 21.54
CA ASP A 68 -11.59 10.63 21.13
C ASP A 68 -12.65 10.04 20.20
N ALA A 69 -13.93 10.30 20.47
CA ALA A 69 -15.03 9.85 19.64
C ALA A 69 -14.94 10.46 18.23
N VAL A 70 -14.66 11.77 18.13
CA VAL A 70 -14.43 12.45 16.86
C VAL A 70 -13.18 11.91 16.17
N GLY A 71 -12.07 11.75 16.88
CA GLY A 71 -10.83 11.20 16.33
C GLY A 71 -11.01 9.79 15.76
N LYS A 72 -11.69 8.89 16.48
CA LYS A 72 -12.00 7.54 15.99
C LYS A 72 -12.99 7.57 14.83
N ALA A 73 -14.02 8.41 14.88
CA ALA A 73 -14.96 8.57 13.79
C ALA A 73 -14.30 9.13 12.51
N LYS A 74 -13.29 10.00 12.66
CA LYS A 74 -12.48 10.52 11.56
C LYS A 74 -11.63 9.45 10.88
N LYS A 75 -10.99 8.58 11.66
CA LYS A 75 -10.35 7.37 11.12
C LYS A 75 -11.38 6.47 10.44
N PHE A 76 -12.55 6.32 11.07
CA PHE A 76 -13.63 5.49 10.55
C PHE A 76 -14.08 5.91 9.15
N ILE A 77 -14.50 7.17 9.00
CA ILE A 77 -14.95 7.71 7.72
C ILE A 77 -13.82 7.77 6.69
N THR A 78 -12.57 7.95 7.12
CA THR A 78 -11.41 7.97 6.22
C THR A 78 -11.31 6.68 5.44
N LEU A 79 -11.35 5.52 6.11
CA LEU A 79 -11.30 4.24 5.41
C LEU A 79 -12.58 3.99 4.59
N ALA A 80 -13.74 4.43 5.07
CA ALA A 80 -14.98 4.31 4.29
C ALA A 80 -14.97 5.16 3.01
N ILE A 81 -14.29 6.30 3.00
CA ILE A 81 -14.02 7.09 1.79
C ILE A 81 -13.02 6.36 0.90
N GLU A 82 -11.97 5.76 1.47
CA GLU A 82 -11.01 5.01 0.66
C GLU A 82 -11.66 3.82 -0.02
N GLY A 83 -12.46 3.05 0.70
CA GLY A 83 -13.24 1.91 0.19
C GLY A 83 -14.46 2.28 -0.64
N ALA A 84 -14.64 3.56 -1.02
CA ALA A 84 -15.85 4.03 -1.66
C ALA A 84 -16.19 3.25 -2.94
N LEU A 85 -17.48 2.99 -3.12
CA LEU A 85 -18.01 2.11 -4.17
C LEU A 85 -18.62 2.92 -5.30
N SER A 86 -18.45 2.43 -6.54
CA SER A 86 -19.15 2.97 -7.70
C SER A 86 -20.46 2.20 -7.90
N VAL A 87 -21.58 2.79 -7.47
CA VAL A 87 -22.91 2.20 -7.62
C VAL A 87 -23.71 2.98 -8.66
N GLY A 88 -24.03 2.34 -9.78
CA GLY A 88 -24.70 3.01 -10.90
C GLY A 88 -23.80 4.05 -11.58
N LYS A 89 -24.41 5.16 -12.04
CA LYS A 89 -23.73 6.23 -12.82
C LYS A 89 -23.45 7.51 -12.02
N GLY A 90 -23.80 7.52 -10.73
CA GLY A 90 -23.69 8.70 -9.86
C GLY A 90 -22.30 8.88 -9.22
N ASN A 91 -22.27 9.72 -8.19
CA ASN A 91 -21.09 9.88 -7.34
C ASN A 91 -20.78 8.60 -6.56
N LEU A 92 -19.53 8.46 -6.10
CA LEU A 92 -19.12 7.33 -5.29
C LEU A 92 -19.88 7.32 -3.95
N LEU A 93 -20.18 6.14 -3.42
CA LEU A 93 -20.81 5.97 -2.12
C LEU A 93 -19.75 5.60 -1.08
N SER A 94 -19.74 6.27 0.08
CA SER A 94 -18.88 5.85 1.18
C SER A 94 -19.18 4.40 1.58
N HIS A 95 -18.16 3.65 1.97
CA HIS A 95 -18.26 2.23 2.31
C HIS A 95 -17.97 1.97 3.79
N PRO A 96 -18.95 2.13 4.71
CA PRO A 96 -18.74 1.90 6.14
C PRO A 96 -18.22 0.50 6.48
N TYR A 97 -18.51 -0.49 5.65
CA TYR A 97 -18.09 -1.88 5.84
C TYR A 97 -16.62 -2.14 5.51
N ALA A 98 -15.92 -1.19 4.88
CA ALA A 98 -14.49 -1.28 4.58
C ALA A 98 -13.62 -1.61 5.82
N TRP A 99 -14.03 -1.18 7.01
CA TRP A 99 -13.37 -1.57 8.27
C TRP A 99 -13.46 -3.06 8.56
N VAL A 100 -14.63 -3.64 8.36
CA VAL A 100 -14.87 -5.06 8.59
C VAL A 100 -14.13 -5.88 7.55
N GLU A 101 -14.13 -5.44 6.29
CA GLU A 101 -13.35 -6.07 5.22
C GLU A 101 -11.85 -6.09 5.52
N GLN A 102 -11.28 -4.97 5.98
CA GLN A 102 -9.88 -4.94 6.39
C GLN A 102 -9.61 -5.89 7.55
N GLU A 103 -10.49 -5.92 8.57
CA GLU A 103 -10.31 -6.78 9.73
C GLU A 103 -10.32 -8.27 9.35
N ILE A 104 -11.28 -8.68 8.52
CA ILE A 104 -11.38 -10.06 8.01
C ILE A 104 -10.17 -10.38 7.12
N ALA A 105 -9.73 -9.43 6.29
CA ALA A 105 -8.63 -9.64 5.37
C ALA A 105 -7.26 -9.81 6.06
N LYS A 106 -7.09 -9.41 7.33
CA LYS A 106 -5.81 -9.57 8.04
C LYS A 106 -5.34 -11.01 8.08
N TYR A 107 -6.24 -11.94 8.42
CA TYR A 107 -5.90 -13.36 8.47
C TYR A 107 -5.49 -13.86 7.08
N GLU A 108 -6.29 -13.52 6.06
CA GLU A 108 -6.04 -13.98 4.70
C GLU A 108 -4.72 -13.41 4.14
N VAL A 109 -4.40 -12.16 4.43
CA VAL A 109 -3.12 -11.55 4.02
C VAL A 109 -1.93 -12.33 4.57
N ILE A 110 -1.96 -12.64 5.87
CA ILE A 110 -0.89 -13.40 6.53
C ILE A 110 -0.83 -14.84 6.01
N SER A 111 -1.99 -15.48 5.81
CA SER A 111 -2.10 -16.85 5.31
C SER A 111 -1.57 -16.97 3.88
N ALA A 112 -1.94 -16.03 2.99
CA ALA A 112 -1.48 -15.97 1.61
C ALA A 112 0.04 -15.76 1.50
N LEU A 113 0.60 -14.87 2.32
CA LEU A 113 2.06 -14.68 2.38
C LEU A 113 2.79 -15.96 2.81
N LYS A 114 2.26 -16.69 3.80
CA LYS A 114 2.84 -17.98 4.23
C LYS A 114 2.80 -19.03 3.12
N ARG A 115 1.66 -19.17 2.42
CA ARG A 115 1.54 -20.11 1.29
C ARG A 115 2.50 -19.75 0.16
N ALA A 116 2.58 -18.47 -0.20
CA ALA A 116 3.51 -17.98 -1.21
C ALA A 116 4.98 -18.20 -0.82
N LEU A 117 5.34 -17.99 0.46
CA LEU A 117 6.68 -18.30 0.95
C LEU A 117 6.99 -19.80 0.82
N ASN A 118 6.06 -20.69 1.22
CA ASN A 118 6.27 -22.14 1.09
C ASN A 118 6.57 -22.52 -0.36
N HIS A 119 5.79 -21.99 -1.32
CA HIS A 119 6.06 -22.23 -2.74
C HIS A 119 7.44 -21.73 -3.18
N LEU A 120 7.88 -20.57 -2.69
CA LEU A 120 9.22 -20.03 -2.99
C LEU A 120 10.33 -20.90 -2.39
N GLN A 121 10.11 -21.48 -1.20
CA GLN A 121 11.08 -22.33 -0.49
C GLN A 121 11.20 -23.73 -1.10
N GLU A 122 10.12 -24.26 -1.66
CA GLU A 122 10.07 -25.57 -2.32
C GLU A 122 10.53 -25.52 -3.78
N ALA A 123 10.42 -24.35 -4.42
CA ALA A 123 10.78 -24.19 -5.82
C ALA A 123 12.31 -24.23 -6.04
N PRO A 124 12.79 -24.96 -7.07
CA PRO A 124 14.20 -24.97 -7.41
C PRO A 124 14.62 -23.64 -8.04
N TYR A 125 15.91 -23.32 -7.93
CA TYR A 125 16.56 -22.18 -8.61
C TYR A 125 16.08 -20.77 -8.24
N VAL A 126 15.29 -20.62 -7.16
CA VAL A 126 14.83 -19.29 -6.72
C VAL A 126 15.89 -18.55 -5.88
N SER A 127 16.78 -19.26 -5.18
CA SER A 127 17.78 -18.59 -4.32
C SER A 127 18.71 -17.60 -5.04
N PRO A 128 19.15 -17.81 -6.30
CA PRO A 128 19.91 -16.79 -7.04
C PRO A 128 19.16 -15.49 -7.34
N PHE A 129 17.83 -15.47 -7.18
CA PHE A 129 17.00 -14.28 -7.34
C PHE A 129 16.93 -13.41 -6.08
N VAL A 130 17.51 -13.86 -4.95
CA VAL A 130 17.59 -13.04 -3.74
C VAL A 130 18.78 -12.07 -3.86
N PRO A 131 18.58 -10.74 -3.76
CA PRO A 131 19.65 -9.74 -3.84
C PRO A 131 20.44 -9.64 -2.52
N GLU A 132 21.54 -8.90 -2.52
CA GLU A 132 22.35 -8.67 -1.30
C GLU A 132 21.55 -7.93 -0.22
N VAL A 133 20.71 -6.97 -0.64
CA VAL A 133 19.75 -6.28 0.26
C VAL A 133 18.59 -7.16 0.72
N ARG A 134 18.57 -8.44 0.33
CA ARG A 134 17.52 -9.44 0.59
C ARG A 134 16.19 -9.12 -0.07
N SER A 135 15.36 -10.14 -0.26
CA SER A 135 14.02 -9.99 -0.86
C SER A 135 12.95 -9.76 0.21
N ASN A 136 11.89 -9.04 -0.11
CA ASN A 136 10.71 -8.99 0.74
C ASN A 136 9.45 -9.12 -0.13
N LEU A 137 8.68 -10.18 0.12
CA LEU A 137 7.36 -10.38 -0.47
C LEU A 137 6.34 -9.71 0.45
N VAL A 138 5.57 -8.76 -0.09
CA VAL A 138 4.58 -7.99 0.67
C VAL A 138 3.17 -8.16 0.12
N TYR A 139 2.18 -7.96 0.98
CA TYR A 139 0.77 -7.99 0.61
C TYR A 139 -0.04 -7.01 1.46
N ALA A 140 -0.77 -6.12 0.79
CA ALA A 140 -1.51 -5.02 1.39
C ALA A 140 -2.96 -5.43 1.73
N LEU A 141 -3.51 -4.86 2.79
CA LEU A 141 -4.96 -4.92 3.03
C LEU A 141 -5.74 -4.25 1.89
N PRO A 142 -7.01 -4.64 1.65
CA PRO A 142 -7.89 -3.88 0.78
C PRO A 142 -7.91 -2.40 1.20
N TYR A 143 -7.78 -1.50 0.23
CA TYR A 143 -7.86 -0.05 0.45
C TYR A 143 -6.76 0.54 1.34
N ALA A 144 -5.65 -0.17 1.51
CA ALA A 144 -4.49 0.30 2.27
C ALA A 144 -3.98 1.65 1.74
N LYS A 145 -3.57 2.52 2.67
CA LYS A 145 -2.97 3.84 2.40
C LYS A 145 -1.66 4.06 3.14
N THR A 146 -1.42 3.31 4.21
CA THR A 146 -0.27 3.47 5.07
C THR A 146 0.50 2.16 5.16
N TYR A 147 1.80 2.25 5.46
CA TYR A 147 2.69 1.08 5.44
C TYR A 147 2.34 0.05 6.54
N ASP A 148 1.72 0.47 7.64
CA ASP A 148 1.22 -0.41 8.71
C ASP A 148 0.06 -1.31 8.24
N GLN A 149 -0.58 -0.99 7.13
CA GLN A 149 -1.62 -1.82 6.49
C GLN A 149 -1.04 -2.80 5.45
N VAL A 150 0.29 -2.88 5.33
CA VAL A 150 0.99 -3.80 4.45
C VAL A 150 1.77 -4.81 5.27
N ALA A 151 1.53 -6.10 5.02
CA ALA A 151 2.30 -7.18 5.63
C ALA A 151 3.49 -7.58 4.77
N GLY A 152 4.55 -8.05 5.42
CA GLY A 152 5.75 -8.60 4.80
C GLY A 152 6.54 -9.40 5.81
N PHE A 153 7.78 -9.79 5.49
CA PHE A 153 8.60 -10.59 6.38
C PHE A 153 9.62 -9.73 7.15
N SER A 154 9.54 -9.77 8.49
CA SER A 154 10.56 -9.17 9.36
C SER A 154 11.90 -9.88 9.16
N GLY A 155 12.98 -9.11 9.00
CA GLY A 155 14.30 -9.65 8.65
C GLY A 155 14.50 -10.02 7.17
N ARG A 156 13.43 -9.96 6.35
CA ARG A 156 13.41 -10.25 4.89
C ARG A 156 13.68 -11.74 4.57
N LEU A 157 13.56 -12.09 3.30
CA LEU A 157 13.91 -13.40 2.74
C LEU A 157 15.40 -13.42 2.40
N SER A 158 16.14 -14.31 3.03
CA SER A 158 17.58 -14.52 2.86
C SER A 158 17.86 -15.90 2.28
N VAL A 159 19.11 -16.19 1.91
CA VAL A 159 19.54 -17.51 1.43
C VAL A 159 20.49 -18.15 2.42
N VAL A 160 20.20 -19.40 2.83
CA VAL A 160 21.09 -20.24 3.64
C VAL A 160 21.14 -21.62 3.02
N LYS A 161 22.34 -22.12 2.70
CA LYS A 161 22.55 -23.41 2.02
C LYS A 161 21.63 -23.57 0.80
N GLU A 162 21.62 -22.54 -0.06
CA GLU A 162 20.82 -22.45 -1.30
C GLU A 162 19.30 -22.43 -1.11
N LYS A 163 18.80 -22.40 0.13
CA LYS A 163 17.37 -22.32 0.43
C LYS A 163 16.96 -20.93 0.92
N ILE A 164 15.75 -20.52 0.56
CA ILE A 164 15.16 -19.29 1.06
C ILE A 164 14.75 -19.49 2.52
N VAL A 165 15.15 -18.57 3.40
CA VAL A 165 14.82 -18.58 4.82
C VAL A 165 14.33 -17.21 5.26
N THR A 166 13.51 -17.18 6.32
CA THR A 166 13.03 -15.96 6.97
C THR A 166 13.31 -16.04 8.46
N CYS A 167 13.46 -14.88 9.12
CA CYS A 167 13.70 -14.83 10.57
C CYS A 167 12.44 -15.08 11.40
N GLY A 168 11.26 -14.91 10.79
CA GLY A 168 9.98 -15.04 11.46
C GLY A 168 8.80 -15.09 10.49
N PRO A 169 7.57 -15.18 11.01
CA PRO A 169 6.35 -15.13 10.21
C PRO A 169 6.18 -13.74 9.56
N PRO A 170 5.26 -13.62 8.57
CA PRO A 170 4.92 -12.31 8.05
C PRO A 170 4.12 -11.52 9.09
N GLU A 171 4.32 -10.20 9.10
CA GLU A 171 3.75 -9.25 10.04
C GLU A 171 3.43 -7.93 9.33
N PHE A 172 2.45 -7.18 9.86
CA PHE A 172 2.06 -5.87 9.35
C PHE A 172 3.07 -4.78 9.74
N GLY A 173 3.33 -3.84 8.84
CA GLY A 173 4.15 -2.65 9.13
C GLY A 173 5.66 -2.87 9.13
N VAL A 174 6.15 -4.02 8.66
CA VAL A 174 7.58 -4.37 8.74
C VAL A 174 8.44 -3.92 7.55
N SER A 175 7.83 -3.41 6.46
CA SER A 175 8.56 -3.08 5.23
C SER A 175 8.06 -1.78 4.60
N GLN A 176 8.63 -0.64 5.00
CA GLN A 176 8.27 0.66 4.43
C GLN A 176 8.61 0.74 2.92
N HIS A 177 9.77 0.21 2.51
CA HIS A 177 10.24 0.26 1.13
C HIS A 177 9.27 -0.47 0.19
N MET A 178 9.00 -1.76 0.43
CA MET A 178 8.08 -2.51 -0.43
C MET A 178 6.62 -2.10 -0.24
N ALA A 179 6.22 -1.63 0.95
CA ALA A 179 4.91 -1.03 1.14
C ALA A 179 4.70 0.17 0.21
N SER A 180 5.71 1.01 0.03
CA SER A 180 5.61 2.18 -0.85
C SER A 180 5.36 1.82 -2.33
N VAL A 181 5.96 0.71 -2.80
CA VAL A 181 5.73 0.18 -4.16
C VAL A 181 4.28 -0.25 -4.32
N VAL A 182 3.80 -1.09 -3.41
CA VAL A 182 2.46 -1.69 -3.54
C VAL A 182 1.36 -0.66 -3.31
N LEU A 183 1.52 0.26 -2.36
CA LEU A 183 0.57 1.35 -2.15
C LEU A 183 0.48 2.26 -3.37
N LYS A 184 1.61 2.53 -4.04
CA LYS A 184 1.61 3.29 -5.30
C LYS A 184 0.93 2.50 -6.42
N ALA A 185 1.19 1.20 -6.56
CA ALA A 185 0.49 0.36 -7.54
C ALA A 185 -1.04 0.38 -7.33
N MET A 186 -1.49 0.34 -6.07
CA MET A 186 -2.90 0.40 -5.68
C MET A 186 -3.59 1.72 -6.02
N GLU A 187 -2.86 2.82 -6.21
CA GLU A 187 -3.42 4.08 -6.70
C GLU A 187 -3.88 3.98 -8.17
N PHE A 188 -3.24 3.10 -8.96
CA PHE A 188 -3.59 2.85 -10.37
C PHE A 188 -4.60 1.72 -10.53
N ASP A 189 -4.39 0.61 -9.81
CA ASP A 189 -5.33 -0.52 -9.76
C ASP A 189 -5.36 -1.11 -8.35
N ARG A 190 -6.53 -1.01 -7.72
CA ARG A 190 -6.76 -1.40 -6.32
C ARG A 190 -6.62 -2.91 -6.10
N GLU A 191 -6.66 -3.71 -7.15
CA GLU A 191 -6.45 -5.17 -7.06
C GLU A 191 -4.97 -5.53 -6.92
N TYR A 192 -4.04 -4.71 -7.40
CA TYR A 192 -2.59 -4.96 -7.34
C TYR A 192 -2.04 -4.70 -5.94
N ARG A 193 -2.25 -5.66 -5.05
CA ARG A 193 -1.95 -5.56 -3.62
C ARG A 193 -0.69 -6.29 -3.19
N SER A 194 0.07 -6.92 -4.09
CA SER A 194 1.29 -7.64 -3.73
C SER A 194 2.49 -7.24 -4.60
N ALA A 195 3.68 -7.29 -4.00
CA ALA A 195 4.93 -7.07 -4.70
C ALA A 195 6.10 -7.83 -4.05
N MET A 196 7.14 -8.12 -4.82
CA MET A 196 8.39 -8.70 -4.34
C MET A 196 9.59 -8.06 -5.05
N ASN A 197 10.64 -7.70 -4.31
CA ASN A 197 11.91 -7.34 -4.92
C ASN A 197 12.81 -8.57 -5.10
N ILE A 198 13.42 -8.69 -6.28
CA ILE A 198 14.38 -9.73 -6.65
C ILE A 198 15.63 -9.08 -7.25
N LYS A 199 16.72 -9.84 -7.30
CA LYS A 199 18.00 -9.46 -7.88
C LYS A 199 17.85 -9.12 -9.36
N TYR A 200 18.48 -8.04 -9.78
CA TYR A 200 18.61 -7.71 -11.19
C TYR A 200 19.78 -8.46 -11.84
N ARG A 201 19.53 -9.04 -13.03
CA ARG A 201 20.54 -9.46 -14.00
C ARG A 201 19.98 -9.33 -15.41
N ASP A 202 20.84 -9.03 -16.39
CA ASP A 202 20.42 -8.86 -17.78
C ASP A 202 19.77 -10.11 -18.39
N ASP A 203 20.26 -11.30 -18.01
CA ASP A 203 19.68 -12.57 -18.45
C ASP A 203 18.29 -12.80 -17.87
N PHE A 204 18.01 -12.34 -16.65
CA PHE A 204 16.67 -12.44 -16.06
C PHE A 204 15.66 -11.61 -16.85
N ILE A 205 16.03 -10.39 -17.26
CA ILE A 205 15.14 -9.54 -18.08
C ILE A 205 14.86 -10.19 -19.44
N LYS A 206 15.89 -10.65 -20.16
CA LYS A 206 15.72 -11.32 -21.46
C LYS A 206 14.81 -12.54 -21.39
N LYS A 207 14.91 -13.33 -20.31
CA LYS A 207 14.05 -14.50 -20.08
C LYS A 207 12.62 -14.11 -19.71
N ALA A 208 12.44 -13.03 -18.94
CA ALA A 208 11.13 -12.49 -18.62
C ALA A 208 10.40 -11.98 -19.87
N GLU A 209 11.10 -11.32 -20.80
CA GLU A 209 10.54 -10.90 -22.10
C GLU A 209 10.08 -12.11 -22.92
N LYS A 210 10.88 -13.19 -22.95
CA LYS A 210 10.53 -14.44 -23.63
C LYS A 210 9.29 -15.12 -23.02
N LEU A 211 9.09 -15.00 -21.72
CA LEU A 211 7.89 -15.47 -21.03
C LEU A 211 6.66 -14.59 -21.27
N GLY A 212 6.81 -13.47 -21.97
CA GLY A 212 5.72 -12.54 -22.29
C GLY A 212 5.35 -11.61 -21.13
N TYR A 213 6.23 -11.44 -20.14
CA TYR A 213 5.98 -10.48 -19.06
C TYR A 213 6.03 -9.04 -19.57
N LYS A 214 5.15 -8.20 -19.03
CA LYS A 214 5.18 -6.76 -19.26
C LYS A 214 6.27 -6.15 -18.38
N ILE A 215 7.31 -5.58 -18.99
CA ILE A 215 8.49 -5.10 -18.27
C ILE A 215 8.69 -3.61 -18.55
N GLN A 216 9.02 -2.86 -17.50
CA GLN A 216 9.38 -1.45 -17.61
C GLN A 216 10.72 -1.19 -16.90
N GLU A 217 11.68 -0.59 -17.63
CA GLU A 217 12.93 -0.07 -17.07
C GLU A 217 12.70 1.33 -16.49
N ILE A 218 13.35 1.63 -15.36
CA ILE A 218 13.45 2.98 -14.80
C ILE A 218 14.90 3.39 -14.63
N VAL A 219 15.23 4.51 -15.27
CA VAL A 219 16.55 5.13 -15.19
C VAL A 219 16.58 6.09 -14.00
N ARG A 220 17.32 5.71 -12.94
CA ARG A 220 17.46 6.53 -11.70
C ARG A 220 18.13 7.88 -11.93
N LYS A 221 18.84 8.07 -13.05
CA LYS A 221 19.43 9.38 -13.40
C LYS A 221 18.35 10.44 -13.67
N ASP A 222 17.16 10.01 -14.08
CA ASP A 222 16.06 10.92 -14.39
C ASP A 222 15.24 11.30 -13.15
N GLU A 223 15.62 10.81 -11.97
CA GLU A 223 14.97 11.13 -10.69
C GLU A 223 15.38 12.55 -10.25
N PRO A 224 14.40 13.45 -10.02
CA PRO A 224 14.66 14.82 -9.57
C PRO A 224 15.48 14.87 -8.28
N SER A 225 16.37 15.85 -8.17
CA SER A 225 17.25 16.05 -7.00
C SER A 225 16.47 16.19 -5.69
N GLU A 226 15.29 16.82 -5.74
CA GLU A 226 14.42 17.03 -4.59
C GLU A 226 13.91 15.68 -4.04
N ILE A 227 13.55 14.74 -4.93
CA ILE A 227 13.08 13.40 -4.56
C ILE A 227 14.25 12.55 -4.03
N LYS A 228 15.42 12.64 -4.67
CA LYS A 228 16.63 11.94 -4.20
C LYS A 228 17.07 12.35 -2.80
N SER A 229 16.83 13.61 -2.43
CA SER A 229 17.24 14.17 -1.14
C SER A 229 16.36 13.75 0.04
N VAL A 230 15.16 13.25 -0.23
CA VAL A 230 14.19 12.84 0.80
C VAL A 230 14.10 11.33 0.86
N GLU A 231 14.47 10.76 2.01
CA GLU A 231 14.37 9.32 2.22
C GLU A 231 12.92 8.83 2.07
N GLY A 232 12.75 7.73 1.34
CA GLY A 232 11.44 7.10 1.12
C GLY A 232 10.65 7.58 -0.11
N LEU A 233 11.05 8.67 -0.78
CA LEU A 233 10.33 9.16 -1.97
C LEU A 233 10.76 8.55 -3.30
N SER A 234 11.99 8.02 -3.39
CA SER A 234 12.52 7.43 -4.63
C SER A 234 11.66 6.29 -5.18
N LEU A 235 11.17 5.39 -4.32
CA LEU A 235 10.41 4.23 -4.75
C LEU A 235 9.00 4.51 -5.26
N PRO A 236 8.17 5.30 -4.53
CA PRO A 236 6.90 5.76 -5.07
C PRO A 236 7.08 6.41 -6.43
N TRP A 237 8.13 7.23 -6.59
CA TRP A 237 8.43 7.89 -7.84
C TRP A 237 8.81 6.91 -8.96
N ILE A 238 9.71 5.94 -8.68
CA ILE A 238 10.10 4.88 -9.64
C ILE A 238 8.85 4.13 -10.12
N THR A 239 8.00 3.72 -9.18
CA THR A 239 6.79 2.95 -9.47
C THR A 239 5.79 3.77 -10.28
N GLU A 240 5.52 5.02 -9.86
CA GLU A 240 4.63 5.93 -10.58
C GLU A 240 5.11 6.21 -12.00
N ARG A 241 6.40 6.52 -12.17
CA ARG A 241 7.00 6.78 -13.47
C ARG A 241 6.88 5.56 -14.37
N ALA A 242 7.17 4.36 -13.86
CA ALA A 242 7.06 3.12 -14.63
C ALA A 242 5.65 2.90 -15.15
N ILE A 243 4.65 3.04 -14.29
CA ILE A 243 3.25 2.82 -14.66
C ILE A 243 2.78 3.86 -15.69
N ARG A 244 3.16 5.13 -15.51
CA ARG A 244 2.80 6.21 -16.44
C ARG A 244 3.47 6.06 -17.81
N GLN A 245 4.74 5.65 -17.85
CA GLN A 245 5.47 5.43 -19.10
C GLN A 245 4.93 4.21 -19.87
N PHE A 246 4.60 3.13 -19.15
CA PHE A 246 4.06 1.93 -19.77
C PHE A 246 2.59 2.08 -20.19
N GLY A 247 1.82 2.93 -19.50
CA GLY A 247 0.39 3.17 -19.74
C GLY A 247 -0.54 2.20 -19.01
N SER A 248 0.00 1.16 -18.35
CA SER A 248 -0.71 0.26 -17.45
C SER A 248 0.25 -0.27 -16.39
N LEU A 249 -0.24 -1.07 -15.43
CA LEU A 249 0.65 -1.76 -14.49
C LEU A 249 1.46 -2.87 -15.21
N PRO A 250 2.80 -2.80 -15.20
CA PRO A 250 3.64 -3.87 -15.72
C PRO A 250 3.73 -5.03 -14.71
N ASP A 251 4.17 -6.20 -15.17
CA ASP A 251 4.48 -7.33 -14.29
C ASP A 251 5.80 -7.08 -13.53
N LEU A 252 6.79 -6.49 -14.21
CA LEU A 252 8.12 -6.22 -13.67
C LEU A 252 8.50 -4.75 -13.87
N VAL A 253 8.97 -4.11 -12.80
CA VAL A 253 9.62 -2.79 -12.85
C VAL A 253 11.05 -2.93 -12.36
N TYR A 254 12.04 -2.60 -13.18
CA TYR A 254 13.44 -2.76 -12.79
C TYR A 254 14.24 -1.47 -12.93
N ASP A 255 15.34 -1.40 -12.19
CA ASP A 255 16.34 -0.37 -12.32
C ASP A 255 17.75 -0.97 -12.24
N LYS A 256 18.70 -0.36 -12.96
CA LYS A 256 20.10 -0.81 -13.02
C LYS A 256 20.96 -0.32 -11.85
N GLY A 257 20.33 0.11 -10.74
CA GLY A 257 21.03 0.66 -9.59
C GLY A 257 21.58 2.07 -9.82
N ASP A 258 22.30 2.57 -8.81
CA ASP A 258 23.06 3.82 -8.83
C ASP A 258 24.22 3.70 -7.83
N ILE A 259 25.08 4.71 -7.69
CA ILE A 259 26.16 4.70 -6.69
C ILE A 259 25.57 4.42 -5.30
N GLY A 260 26.00 3.30 -4.68
CA GLY A 260 25.52 2.84 -3.37
C GLY A 260 24.11 2.23 -3.36
N LYS A 261 23.48 2.02 -4.52
CA LYS A 261 22.13 1.41 -4.64
C LYS A 261 22.18 0.20 -5.57
N GLU A 262 21.93 -0.99 -5.01
CA GLU A 262 21.87 -2.25 -5.78
C GLU A 262 20.77 -2.20 -6.86
N ALA A 263 21.06 -2.82 -8.01
CA ALA A 263 20.10 -3.01 -9.09
C ALA A 263 19.03 -4.04 -8.70
N ILE A 264 17.75 -3.70 -8.90
CA ILE A 264 16.62 -4.48 -8.39
C ILE A 264 15.52 -4.59 -9.45
N ILE A 265 14.88 -5.76 -9.50
CA ILE A 265 13.61 -5.97 -10.20
C ILE A 265 12.50 -6.05 -9.14
N ARG A 266 11.39 -5.35 -9.38
CA ARG A 266 10.17 -5.38 -8.56
C ARG A 266 9.10 -6.11 -9.35
N VAL A 267 8.68 -7.27 -8.84
CA VAL A 267 7.61 -8.07 -9.43
C VAL A 267 6.30 -7.65 -8.78
N LEU A 268 5.30 -7.27 -9.58
CA LEU A 268 3.99 -6.81 -9.14
C LEU A 268 2.93 -7.89 -9.41
N GLY A 269 1.89 -7.93 -8.57
CA GLY A 269 0.76 -8.84 -8.77
C GLY A 269 -0.41 -8.51 -7.85
N LYS A 270 -1.54 -9.18 -8.09
CA LYS A 270 -2.75 -9.00 -7.30
C LYS A 270 -2.67 -9.74 -5.96
N HIS A 271 -2.00 -10.88 -5.95
CA HIS A 271 -1.86 -11.77 -4.80
C HIS A 271 -0.41 -12.26 -4.64
N PRO A 272 0.04 -12.59 -3.41
CA PRO A 272 1.42 -13.01 -3.18
C PRO A 272 1.74 -14.35 -3.88
N GLU A 273 0.77 -15.24 -4.04
CA GLU A 273 0.92 -16.48 -4.80
C GLU A 273 1.17 -16.21 -6.30
N GLU A 274 0.51 -15.21 -6.87
CA GLU A 274 0.74 -14.78 -8.26
C GLU A 274 2.17 -14.23 -8.42
N VAL A 275 2.59 -13.37 -7.50
CA VAL A 275 3.95 -12.81 -7.49
C VAL A 275 5.00 -13.92 -7.34
N ALA A 276 4.80 -14.84 -6.39
CA ALA A 276 5.68 -15.99 -6.22
C ALA A 276 5.73 -16.86 -7.48
N GLN A 277 4.58 -17.14 -8.10
CA GLN A 277 4.52 -17.92 -9.33
C GLN A 277 5.26 -17.24 -10.49
N LYS A 278 5.17 -15.90 -10.60
CA LYS A 278 5.93 -15.15 -11.61
C LYS A 278 7.44 -15.34 -11.44
N VAL A 279 7.93 -15.25 -10.20
CA VAL A 279 9.33 -15.46 -9.84
C VAL A 279 9.77 -16.90 -10.12
N ILE A 280 8.98 -17.89 -9.70
CA ILE A 280 9.29 -19.32 -9.89
C ILE A 280 9.36 -19.68 -11.38
N LYS A 281 8.39 -19.22 -12.18
CA LYS A 281 8.42 -19.42 -13.65
C LYS A 281 9.65 -18.81 -14.29
N LEU A 282 10.03 -17.60 -13.85
CA LEU A 282 11.23 -16.94 -14.34
C LEU A 282 12.49 -17.72 -13.96
N ALA A 283 12.58 -18.19 -12.72
CA ALA A 283 13.70 -19.00 -12.23
C ALA A 283 13.87 -20.28 -13.04
N MET A 284 12.77 -21.00 -13.27
CA MET A 284 12.80 -22.21 -14.10
C MET A 284 13.25 -21.92 -15.54
N GLU A 285 12.83 -20.83 -16.17
CA GLU A 285 13.21 -20.51 -17.56
C GLU A 285 14.65 -19.98 -17.70
N VAL A 286 15.17 -19.33 -16.66
CA VAL A 286 16.57 -18.90 -16.58
C VAL A 286 17.50 -20.11 -16.42
N PHE A 287 17.18 -21.01 -15.49
CA PHE A 287 18.04 -22.13 -15.12
C PHE A 287 17.64 -23.47 -15.76
N LYS A 288 16.72 -23.46 -16.74
CA LYS A 288 16.24 -24.66 -17.47
C LYS A 288 17.36 -25.52 -18.08
N TYR A 289 18.51 -24.92 -18.35
CA TYR A 289 19.67 -25.54 -18.99
C TYR A 289 20.97 -25.37 -18.19
N ALA A 290 20.86 -25.02 -16.90
CA ALA A 290 21.99 -24.90 -15.98
C ALA A 290 22.23 -26.23 -15.28
#